data_AF-A0A6G3MJF2-F1
#
_entry.id   AF-A0A6G3MJF2-F1
#
_cell.length_a   1.000
_cell.length_b   1.000
_cell.length_c   1.000
_cell.angle_alpha   90.00
_cell.angle_beta   90.00
_cell.angle_gamma   90.00
#
_symmetry.space_group_name_H-M   'P 1'
#
loop_
_entity.id
_entity.type
_entity.pdbx_description
1 polymer ?
#
loop_
_entity_poly.entity_id
_entity_poly.type
_entity_poly.pdbx_seq_one_letter_code
_entity_poly.pdbx_strand_id
1 'polypeptide(L)'
;NAYVINPKIHKKLRTSYWRYIFVIIEMTNFERSFGELLDSLSMAQISIEQTTSYALNHPNKFDLVLKLWQKFLNRANVEKSICLLYLANDIIHRIRDKSAREKFAQCLINNIDYLTSNKIKPTLVRVVKIWAERKVFPHEIMKKFKHLICNIFFLL
;
A
#
# COMPACT_ATOMS: atom_id res chain seq x y z
N ASN A 1 15.00 5.23 -28.94
CA ASN A 1 15.97 6.32 -28.68
C ASN A 1 15.44 7.23 -27.60
N ALA A 2 15.87 6.98 -26.37
CA ALA A 2 15.53 7.77 -25.20
C ALA A 2 16.03 9.20 -25.38
N TYR A 3 15.15 10.17 -25.11
CA TYR A 3 15.54 11.57 -24.99
C TYR A 3 16.50 11.70 -23.81
N VAL A 4 17.80 11.66 -24.07
CA VAL A 4 18.82 12.09 -23.12
C VAL A 4 18.67 13.60 -22.99
N ILE A 5 17.87 14.04 -22.02
CA ILE A 5 17.64 15.45 -21.77
C ILE A 5 18.95 16.05 -21.26
N ASN A 6 19.50 16.95 -22.06
CA ASN A 6 20.76 17.66 -21.78
C ASN A 6 20.66 18.46 -20.47
N PRO A 7 21.50 18.17 -19.45
CA PRO A 7 21.44 18.82 -18.13
C PRO A 7 21.71 20.34 -18.15
N LYS A 8 22.17 20.91 -19.28
CA LYS A 8 22.36 22.37 -19.42
C LYS A 8 21.06 23.13 -19.75
N ILE A 9 20.01 22.45 -20.22
CA ILE A 9 18.69 23.07 -20.48
C ILE A 9 17.95 23.38 -19.16
N HIS A 10 18.36 22.74 -18.06
CA HIS A 10 17.75 22.82 -16.74
C HIS A 10 17.86 24.18 -16.04
N LYS A 11 18.71 25.08 -16.51
CA LYS A 11 18.96 26.38 -15.85
C LYS A 11 18.03 27.51 -16.29
N LYS A 12 17.31 27.38 -17.41
CA LYS A 12 16.56 28.50 -18.03
C LYS A 12 15.03 28.38 -18.00
N LEU A 13 14.48 27.29 -17.47
CA LEU A 13 13.05 26.97 -17.57
C LEU A 13 12.36 26.94 -16.19
N ARG A 14 12.57 27.99 -15.40
CA ARG A 14 11.92 28.18 -14.09
C ARG A 14 10.55 28.84 -14.27
N THR A 15 9.64 28.17 -14.97
CA THR A 15 8.22 28.56 -14.99
C THR A 15 7.39 27.48 -14.27
N SER A 16 6.26 27.85 -13.68
CA SER A 16 5.34 26.94 -12.97
C SER A 16 4.97 25.70 -13.79
N TYR A 17 4.95 25.84 -15.13
CA TYR A 17 4.71 24.74 -16.05
C TYR A 17 5.78 23.65 -15.99
N TRP A 18 7.07 23.98 -15.97
CA TRP A 18 8.13 22.97 -15.88
C TRP A 18 8.17 22.27 -14.52
N ARG A 19 7.82 23.00 -13.45
CA ARG A 19 7.63 22.39 -12.13
C ARG A 19 6.44 21.41 -12.15
N TYR A 20 5.34 21.78 -12.80
CA TYR A 20 4.19 20.90 -13.00
C TYR A 20 4.57 19.64 -13.81
N ILE A 21 5.20 19.81 -14.97
CA ILE A 21 5.65 18.70 -15.82
C ILE A 21 6.63 17.79 -15.06
N PHE A 22 7.59 18.35 -14.33
CA PHE A 22 8.52 17.57 -13.52
C PHE A 22 7.79 16.73 -12.45
N VAL A 23 6.82 17.31 -11.74
CA VAL A 23 6.02 16.61 -10.73
C VAL A 23 5.20 15.48 -11.36
N ILE A 24 4.61 15.71 -12.55
CA ILE A 24 3.87 14.69 -13.30
C ILE A 24 4.79 13.54 -13.71
N ILE A 25 5.96 13.83 -14.28
CA ILE A 25 6.94 12.82 -14.69
C ILE A 25 7.37 11.97 -13.49
N GLU A 26 7.75 12.61 -12.37
CA GLU A 26 8.10 11.92 -11.12
C GLU A 26 6.97 11.04 -10.60
N MET A 27 5.72 11.52 -10.64
CA MET A 27 4.55 10.74 -10.25
C MET A 27 4.35 9.51 -11.15
N THR A 28 4.49 9.67 -12.47
CA THR A 28 4.35 8.56 -13.42
C THR A 28 5.47 7.52 -13.29
N ASN A 29 6.69 7.96 -12.95
CA ASN A 29 7.82 7.04 -12.74
C ASN A 29 7.62 6.21 -11.48
N PHE A 30 7.21 6.84 -10.37
CA PHE A 30 6.88 6.11 -9.14
C PHE A 30 5.75 5.09 -9.38
N GLU A 31 4.66 5.51 -10.04
CA GLU A 31 3.53 4.61 -10.31
C GLU A 31 3.95 3.39 -11.14
N ARG A 32 4.80 3.57 -12.15
CA ARG A 32 5.33 2.48 -12.96
C ARG A 32 6.17 1.52 -12.12
N SER A 33 7.21 2.02 -11.47
CA SER A 33 8.15 1.17 -10.73
C SER A 33 7.51 0.48 -9.53
N PHE A 34 6.63 1.18 -8.78
CA PHE A 34 5.88 0.53 -7.71
C PHE A 34 4.87 -0.48 -8.27
N GLY A 35 4.25 -0.20 -9.41
CA GLY A 35 3.41 -1.16 -10.12
C GLY A 35 4.16 -2.44 -10.49
N GLU A 36 5.37 -2.34 -11.03
CA GLU A 36 6.22 -3.50 -11.38
C GLU A 36 6.60 -4.34 -10.14
N LEU A 37 6.90 -3.67 -9.02
CA LEU A 37 7.13 -4.34 -7.73
C LEU A 37 5.87 -5.05 -7.24
N LEU A 38 4.70 -4.39 -7.35
CA LEU A 38 3.43 -5.00 -7.00
C LEU A 38 3.08 -6.17 -7.93
N ASP A 39 3.39 -6.12 -9.23
CA ASP A 39 3.14 -7.21 -10.18
C ASP A 39 4.04 -8.42 -9.87
N SER A 40 5.31 -8.19 -9.54
CA SER A 40 6.28 -9.23 -9.16
C SER A 40 6.23 -9.66 -7.69
N LEU A 41 5.42 -9.01 -6.85
CA LEU A 41 5.28 -9.32 -5.42
C LEU A 41 4.94 -10.80 -5.17
N SER A 42 5.71 -11.46 -4.31
CA SER A 42 5.56 -12.86 -3.93
C SER A 42 5.55 -13.05 -2.41
N MET A 43 5.35 -14.29 -1.94
CA MET A 43 5.42 -14.64 -0.51
C MET A 43 6.84 -14.61 0.06
N ALA A 44 7.86 -14.48 -0.79
CA ALA A 44 9.24 -14.41 -0.32
C ALA A 44 9.46 -13.14 0.50
N GLN A 45 10.04 -13.28 1.70
CA GLN A 45 10.30 -12.16 2.62
C GLN A 45 11.09 -11.04 1.94
N ILE A 46 12.09 -11.38 1.13
CA ILE A 46 12.90 -10.41 0.37
C ILE A 46 12.02 -9.59 -0.59
N SER A 47 11.06 -10.22 -1.27
CA SER A 47 10.14 -9.54 -2.20
C SER A 47 9.25 -8.53 -1.47
N ILE A 48 8.74 -8.91 -0.30
CA ILE A 48 7.93 -8.03 0.56
C ILE A 48 8.79 -6.87 1.09
N GLU A 49 9.97 -7.14 1.64
CA GLU A 49 10.85 -6.13 2.24
C GLU A 49 11.36 -5.11 1.22
N GLN A 50 11.70 -5.57 0.01
CA GLN A 50 12.09 -4.69 -1.11
C GLN A 50 10.94 -3.77 -1.48
N THR A 51 9.72 -4.31 -1.63
CA THR A 51 8.53 -3.53 -1.97
C THR A 51 8.16 -2.53 -0.87
N THR A 52 8.21 -2.94 0.40
CA THR A 52 8.02 -2.03 1.55
C THR A 52 9.05 -0.92 1.55
N SER A 53 10.33 -1.26 1.38
CA SER A 53 11.41 -0.28 1.41
C SER A 53 11.27 0.75 0.30
N TYR A 54 10.86 0.32 -0.90
CA TYR A 54 10.54 1.23 -2.00
C TYR A 54 9.40 2.20 -1.65
N ALA A 55 8.31 1.70 -1.05
CA ALA A 55 7.19 2.53 -0.62
C ALA A 55 7.60 3.53 0.47
N LEU A 56 8.35 3.10 1.47
CA LEU A 56 8.75 3.93 2.62
C LEU A 56 9.81 4.98 2.29
N ASN A 57 10.62 4.77 1.25
CA ASN A 57 11.59 5.76 0.75
C ASN A 57 10.93 6.93 0.00
N HIS A 58 9.62 6.86 -0.28
CA HIS A 58 8.86 7.90 -0.97
C HIS A 58 7.63 8.34 -0.15
N PRO A 59 7.83 8.90 1.07
CA PRO A 59 6.73 9.20 1.99
C PRO A 59 5.72 10.22 1.42
N ASN A 60 6.18 11.14 0.55
CA ASN A 60 5.32 12.09 -0.17
C ASN A 60 4.43 11.45 -1.25
N LYS A 61 4.62 10.16 -1.55
CA LYS A 61 3.83 9.37 -2.50
C LYS A 61 2.90 8.36 -1.81
N PHE A 62 2.72 8.46 -0.50
CA PHE A 62 1.96 7.47 0.26
C PHE A 62 0.50 7.30 -0.20
N ASP A 63 -0.19 8.39 -0.57
CA ASP A 63 -1.55 8.28 -1.12
C ASP A 63 -1.57 7.49 -2.45
N LEU A 64 -0.50 7.58 -3.25
CA LEU A 64 -0.33 6.79 -4.47
C LEU A 64 0.00 5.31 -4.17
N VAL A 65 0.75 5.03 -3.09
CA VAL A 65 0.96 3.67 -2.57
C VAL A 65 -0.38 3.01 -2.24
N LEU A 66 -1.26 3.71 -1.49
CA LEU A 66 -2.59 3.20 -1.15
C LEU A 66 -3.45 2.95 -2.39
N LYS A 67 -3.47 3.92 -3.32
CA LYS A 67 -4.21 3.81 -4.58
C LYS A 67 -3.77 2.59 -5.39
N LEU A 68 -2.46 2.37 -5.52
CA LEU A 68 -1.93 1.25 -6.29
C LEU A 68 -2.14 -0.08 -5.59
N TRP A 69 -1.92 -0.14 -4.27
CA TRP A 69 -2.23 -1.32 -3.48
C TRP A 69 -3.70 -1.76 -3.67
N GLN A 70 -4.65 -0.80 -3.61
CA GLN A 70 -6.07 -1.09 -3.82
C GLN A 70 -6.36 -1.53 -5.27
N LYS A 71 -5.79 -0.84 -6.26
CA LYS A 71 -5.92 -1.22 -7.68
C LYS A 71 -5.48 -2.66 -7.92
N PHE A 72 -4.40 -3.09 -7.27
CA PHE A 72 -3.88 -4.43 -7.36
C PHE A 72 -4.73 -5.45 -6.60
N LEU A 73 -5.22 -5.09 -5.41
CA LEU A 73 -6.13 -5.95 -4.65
C LEU A 73 -7.40 -6.29 -5.43
N ASN A 74 -7.99 -5.30 -6.10
CA ASN A 74 -9.26 -5.47 -6.84
C ASN A 74 -9.18 -6.49 -7.99
N ARG A 75 -7.97 -6.77 -8.50
CA ARG A 75 -7.73 -7.73 -9.60
C ARG A 75 -6.92 -8.95 -9.15
N ALA A 76 -6.59 -9.04 -7.87
CA ALA A 76 -5.74 -10.09 -7.34
C ALA A 76 -6.49 -11.44 -7.29
N ASN A 77 -5.74 -12.52 -7.46
CA ASN A 77 -6.19 -13.84 -7.04
C ASN A 77 -5.89 -14.02 -5.54
N VAL A 78 -6.35 -15.14 -4.96
CA VAL A 78 -6.19 -15.41 -3.52
C VAL A 78 -4.75 -15.30 -3.04
N GLU A 79 -3.80 -15.91 -3.77
CA GLU A 79 -2.38 -15.88 -3.42
C GLU A 79 -1.84 -14.46 -3.41
N LYS A 80 -2.10 -13.70 -4.48
CA LYS A 80 -1.65 -12.32 -4.59
C LYS A 80 -2.26 -11.42 -3.51
N SER A 81 -3.50 -11.65 -3.12
CA SER A 81 -4.17 -10.93 -2.04
C SER A 81 -3.55 -11.20 -0.68
N ILE A 82 -3.10 -12.43 -0.44
CA ILE A 82 -2.34 -12.78 0.75
C ILE A 82 -0.96 -12.07 0.73
N CYS A 83 -0.26 -12.03 -0.41
CA CYS A 83 0.99 -11.27 -0.55
C CYS A 83 0.77 -9.77 -0.25
N LEU A 84 -0.30 -9.18 -0.78
CA LEU A 84 -0.67 -7.78 -0.55
C LEU A 84 -1.01 -7.49 0.91
N LEU A 85 -1.59 -8.45 1.64
CA LEU A 85 -1.79 -8.36 3.09
C LEU A 85 -0.47 -8.40 3.86
N TYR A 86 0.48 -9.26 3.46
CA TYR A 86 1.81 -9.28 4.06
C TYR A 86 2.57 -7.98 3.82
N LEU A 87 2.50 -7.44 2.61
CA LEU A 87 3.04 -6.12 2.29
C LEU A 87 2.42 -5.02 3.15
N ALA A 88 1.08 -4.98 3.24
CA ALA A 88 0.39 -4.01 4.09
C ALA A 88 0.84 -4.11 5.55
N ASN A 89 0.98 -5.33 6.07
CA ASN A 89 1.46 -5.57 7.42
C ASN A 89 2.89 -5.04 7.64
N ASP A 90 3.82 -5.32 6.72
CA ASP A 90 5.21 -4.85 6.84
C ASP A 90 5.30 -3.31 6.76
N ILE A 91 4.56 -2.69 5.83
CA ILE A 91 4.47 -1.22 5.72
C ILE A 91 3.91 -0.62 7.02
N ILE A 92 2.78 -1.14 7.54
CA ILE A 92 2.12 -0.63 8.76
C ILE A 92 3.05 -0.70 9.98
N HIS A 93 3.84 -1.76 10.10
CA HIS A 93 4.81 -1.90 11.19
C HIS A 93 6.02 -0.97 11.06
N ARG A 94 6.49 -0.71 9.83
CA ARG A 94 7.71 0.07 9.58
C ARG A 94 7.46 1.56 9.33
N ILE A 95 6.22 1.97 9.02
CA ILE A 95 5.89 3.37 8.80
C ILE A 95 5.97 4.16 10.11
N ARG A 96 6.66 5.30 10.07
CA ARG A 96 6.85 6.17 11.25
C ARG A 96 5.67 7.10 11.49
N ASP A 97 5.07 7.62 10.42
CA ASP A 97 3.92 8.51 10.51
C ASP A 97 2.66 7.76 10.94
N LYS A 98 2.10 8.18 12.07
CA LYS A 98 0.86 7.64 12.63
C LYS A 98 -0.34 7.90 11.72
N SER A 99 -0.43 9.08 11.12
CA SER A 99 -1.54 9.45 10.23
C SER A 99 -1.55 8.57 8.99
N ALA A 100 -0.40 8.38 8.35
CA ALA A 100 -0.25 7.45 7.24
C ALA A 100 -0.57 6.00 7.63
N ARG A 101 -0.16 5.55 8.84
CA ARG A 101 -0.53 4.21 9.34
C ARG A 101 -2.05 4.05 9.45
N GLU A 102 -2.74 5.02 10.04
CA GLU A 102 -4.20 5.01 10.20
C GLU A 102 -4.93 5.10 8.86
N LYS A 103 -4.41 5.87 7.89
CA LYS A 103 -4.91 5.87 6.50
C LYS A 103 -4.82 4.48 5.86
N PHE A 104 -3.72 3.75 6.06
CA PHE A 104 -3.61 2.37 5.56
C PHE A 104 -4.66 1.46 6.22
N ALA A 105 -4.85 1.55 7.54
CA ALA A 105 -5.90 0.80 8.22
C ALA A 105 -7.29 1.10 7.64
N GLN A 106 -7.60 2.37 7.39
CA GLN A 106 -8.86 2.75 6.76
C GLN A 106 -8.99 2.19 5.33
N CYS A 107 -7.90 2.14 4.56
CA CYS A 107 -7.87 1.49 3.24
C CYS A 107 -8.19 -0.01 3.34
N LEU A 108 -7.61 -0.74 4.30
CA LEU A 108 -7.92 -2.15 4.54
C LEU A 108 -9.39 -2.36 4.93
N ILE A 109 -9.91 -1.51 5.82
CA ILE A 109 -11.31 -1.54 6.26
C ILE A 109 -12.28 -1.30 5.09
N ASN A 110 -11.95 -0.38 4.19
CA ASN A 110 -12.78 -0.10 3.01
C ASN A 110 -12.81 -1.27 2.01
N ASN A 111 -11.86 -2.20 2.09
CA ASN A 111 -11.79 -3.38 1.22
C ASN A 111 -11.99 -4.68 2.01
N ILE A 112 -12.62 -4.61 3.20
CA ILE A 112 -12.71 -5.73 4.13
C ILE A 112 -13.51 -6.91 3.56
N ASP A 113 -14.53 -6.65 2.74
CA ASP A 113 -15.39 -7.68 2.14
C ASP A 113 -14.58 -8.62 1.24
N TYR A 114 -13.66 -8.06 0.47
CA TYR A 114 -12.75 -8.83 -0.36
C TYR A 114 -11.75 -9.64 0.49
N LEU A 115 -11.20 -9.02 1.54
CA LEU A 115 -10.19 -9.61 2.43
C LEU A 115 -10.76 -10.67 3.40
N THR A 116 -12.08 -10.76 3.52
CA THR A 116 -12.78 -11.71 4.38
C THR A 116 -13.37 -12.90 3.62
N SER A 117 -13.09 -13.02 2.32
CA SER A 117 -13.34 -14.26 1.57
C SER A 117 -12.65 -15.47 2.25
N ASN A 118 -13.28 -16.64 2.16
CA ASN A 118 -12.91 -17.83 2.97
C ASN A 118 -11.42 -18.20 2.94
N LYS A 119 -10.73 -17.95 1.82
CA LYS A 119 -9.31 -18.30 1.66
C LYS A 119 -8.34 -17.24 2.18
N ILE A 120 -8.74 -15.97 2.27
CA ILE A 120 -7.88 -14.85 2.69
C ILE A 120 -8.09 -14.54 4.19
N LYS A 121 -9.31 -14.75 4.69
CA LYS A 121 -9.73 -14.43 6.06
C LYS A 121 -8.80 -14.96 7.16
N PRO A 122 -8.28 -16.20 7.13
CA PRO A 122 -7.38 -16.68 8.19
C PRO A 122 -6.12 -15.83 8.34
N THR A 123 -5.54 -15.40 7.21
CA THR A 123 -4.37 -14.52 7.20
C THR A 123 -4.71 -13.14 7.78
N LEU A 124 -5.82 -12.55 7.35
CA LEU A 124 -6.29 -11.27 7.87
C LEU A 124 -6.50 -11.32 9.39
N VAL A 125 -7.20 -12.35 9.89
CA VAL A 125 -7.45 -12.54 11.34
C VAL A 125 -6.14 -12.62 12.11
N ARG A 126 -5.16 -13.39 11.62
CA ARG A 126 -3.85 -13.52 12.27
C ARG A 126 -3.13 -12.17 12.34
N VAL A 127 -3.11 -11.41 11.24
CA VAL A 127 -2.48 -10.08 11.19
C VAL A 127 -3.15 -9.11 12.16
N VAL A 128 -4.49 -9.06 12.18
CA VAL A 128 -5.24 -8.17 13.09
C VAL A 128 -5.04 -8.54 14.56
N LYS A 129 -4.92 -9.84 14.90
CA LYS A 129 -4.58 -10.27 16.26
C LYS A 129 -3.21 -9.74 16.70
N ILE A 130 -2.20 -9.85 15.84
CA ILE A 130 -0.85 -9.31 16.11
C ILE A 130 -0.91 -7.79 16.32
N TRP A 131 -1.71 -7.07 15.53
CA TRP A 131 -1.90 -5.62 15.73
C TRP A 131 -2.56 -5.28 17.06
N ALA A 132 -3.50 -6.10 17.52
CA ALA A 132 -4.13 -5.93 18.83
C ALA A 132 -3.12 -6.13 19.97
N GLU A 133 -2.37 -7.23 19.94
CA GLU A 133 -1.36 -7.58 20.94
C GLU A 133 -0.28 -6.50 21.07
N ARG A 134 0.18 -5.98 19.93
CA ARG A 134 1.23 -4.95 19.86
C ARG A 134 0.69 -3.51 19.98
N LYS A 135 -0.62 -3.33 20.15
CA LYS A 135 -1.29 -2.02 20.22
C LYS A 135 -0.91 -1.09 19.05
N VAL A 136 -0.86 -1.66 17.84
CA VAL A 136 -0.42 -0.93 16.61
C VAL A 136 -1.37 0.23 16.27
N PHE A 137 -2.67 0.03 16.53
CA PHE A 137 -3.72 1.00 16.28
C PHE A 137 -4.50 1.36 17.56
N PRO A 138 -5.13 2.54 17.61
CA PRO A 138 -6.09 2.89 18.66
C PRO A 138 -7.24 1.90 18.76
N HIS A 139 -7.85 1.85 19.95
CA HIS A 139 -8.95 0.94 20.25
C HIS A 139 -10.12 1.02 19.26
N GLU A 140 -10.48 2.21 18.79
CA GLU A 140 -11.60 2.40 17.85
C GLU A 140 -11.37 1.74 16.49
N ILE A 141 -10.14 1.81 15.95
CA ILE A 141 -9.77 1.13 14.70
C ILE A 141 -9.81 -0.40 14.92
N MET A 142 -9.27 -0.88 16.04
CA MET A 142 -9.26 -2.30 16.36
C MET A 142 -10.67 -2.87 16.55
N LYS A 143 -11.56 -2.11 17.20
CA LYS A 143 -12.98 -2.45 17.37
C LYS A 143 -13.68 -2.57 16.01
N LYS A 144 -13.39 -1.64 15.09
CA LYS A 144 -13.94 -1.67 13.73
C LYS A 144 -13.47 -2.89 12.94
N PHE A 145 -12.18 -3.23 12.98
CA PHE A 145 -11.68 -4.48 12.38
C PHE A 145 -12.38 -5.71 12.95
N LYS A 146 -12.46 -5.82 14.28
CA LYS A 146 -13.12 -6.95 14.95
C LYS A 146 -14.58 -7.08 14.52
N HIS A 147 -15.32 -5.96 14.53
CA HIS A 147 -16.72 -5.95 14.12
C HIS A 147 -16.88 -6.46 12.68
N LEU A 148 -16.14 -5.91 11.72
CA LEU A 148 -16.30 -6.27 10.30
C LEU A 148 -15.89 -7.73 10.02
N ILE A 149 -14.82 -8.21 10.63
CA ILE A 149 -14.34 -9.59 10.45
C ILE A 149 -15.34 -10.62 11.02
N CYS A 150 -15.99 -10.28 12.14
CA CYS A 150 -17.00 -11.13 12.78
C CYS A 150 -18.38 -11.03 12.10
N ASN A 151 -18.82 -9.83 11.74
CA ASN A 151 -20.20 -9.58 11.30
C ASN A 151 -20.49 -10.12 9.89
N ILE A 152 -19.46 -10.25 9.03
CA ILE A 152 -19.59 -10.91 7.71
C ILE A 152 -20.06 -12.38 7.83
N PHE A 153 -20.01 -12.98 9.03
CA PHE A 153 -20.55 -14.31 9.30
C PHE A 153 -22.08 -14.35 9.51
N PHE A 154 -22.71 -13.23 9.90
CA PHE A 154 -24.15 -13.21 10.20
C PHE A 154 -25.03 -12.83 9.00
N LEU A 155 -24.43 -12.48 7.87
CA LEU A 155 -25.12 -12.05 6.64
C LEU A 155 -25.04 -13.09 5.51
N LEU A 156 -24.49 -14.28 5.77
CA LEU A 156 -24.45 -15.45 4.89
C LEU A 156 -25.05 -16.66 5.62
#